data_AF-A0A2Z6NI95-F1
#
_entry.id   AF-A0A2Z6NI95-F1
#
_cell.length_a   1.000
_cell.length_b   1.000
_cell.length_c   1.000
_cell.angle_alpha   90.00
_cell.angle_beta   90.00
_cell.angle_gamma   90.00
#
_symmetry.space_group_name_H-M   'P 1'
#
loop_
_entity.id
_entity.type
_entity.pdbx_description
1 polymer ?
#
loop_
_entity_poly.entity_id
_entity_poly.type
_entity_poly.pdbx_seq_one_letter_code
_entity_poly.pdbx_strand_id
1 'polypeptide(L)'
;MLLAELKAKHDDVVESVKKKQAEDIASLRGVNVDLVLSRNDYIVALCQSARDAVLVSEDLKDLEDENYALKEEMADKYVEGFAFAVEQMKNVFPDVDSTLLAELDFMKKIERGRLVSR
;
A
#
# COMPACT_ATOMS: atom_id res chain seq x y z
N MET A 1 23.99 -57.15 -51.43
CA MET A 1 24.63 -56.68 -50.19
C MET A 1 24.29 -55.22 -49.89
N LEU A 2 24.60 -54.28 -50.80
CA LEU A 2 24.37 -52.83 -50.62
C LEU A 2 22.94 -52.41 -50.23
N LEU A 3 21.91 -53.05 -50.78
CA LEU A 3 20.51 -52.67 -50.54
C LEU A 3 20.03 -53.02 -49.11
N ALA A 4 20.55 -54.12 -48.55
CA ALA A 4 20.26 -54.53 -47.18
C ALA A 4 20.96 -53.62 -46.16
N GLU A 5 22.21 -53.24 -46.43
CA GLU A 5 22.97 -52.29 -45.61
C GLU A 5 22.33 -50.90 -45.62
N LEU A 6 21.84 -50.44 -46.78
CA LEU A 6 21.13 -49.16 -46.88
C LEU A 6 19.82 -49.17 -46.09
N LYS A 7 19.08 -50.28 -46.14
CA LYS A 7 17.85 -50.46 -45.37
C LYS A 7 18.11 -50.46 -43.87
N ALA A 8 19.11 -51.20 -43.40
CA ALA A 8 19.50 -51.21 -41.99
C ALA A 8 19.88 -49.81 -41.49
N LYS A 9 20.67 -49.05 -42.27
CA LYS A 9 21.01 -47.66 -41.93
C LYS A 9 19.77 -46.75 -41.87
N HIS A 10 18.82 -46.93 -42.79
CA HIS A 10 17.58 -46.17 -42.77
C HIS A 10 16.75 -46.47 -41.52
N ASP A 11 16.59 -47.75 -41.18
CA ASP A 11 15.83 -48.20 -40.01
C ASP A 11 16.46 -47.67 -38.71
N ASP A 12 17.79 -47.71 -38.59
CA ASP A 12 18.53 -47.13 -37.44
C ASP A 12 18.30 -45.62 -37.28
N VAL A 13 18.33 -44.87 -38.39
CA VAL A 13 18.07 -43.42 -38.38
C VAL A 13 16.62 -43.15 -37.97
N VAL A 14 15.67 -43.90 -38.50
CA VAL A 14 14.25 -43.75 -38.15
C VAL A 14 14.02 -44.02 -36.66
N GLU A 15 14.61 -45.07 -36.10
CA GLU A 15 14.50 -45.36 -34.66
C GLU A 15 15.18 -44.29 -33.80
N SER A 16 16.34 -43.78 -34.20
CA SER A 16 16.99 -42.67 -33.49
C SER A 16 16.13 -41.40 -33.50
N VAL A 17 15.46 -41.08 -34.61
CA VAL A 17 14.58 -39.91 -34.70
C VAL A 17 13.32 -40.10 -33.83
N LYS A 18 12.69 -41.28 -33.87
CA LYS A 18 11.53 -41.59 -33.01
C LYS A 18 11.88 -41.47 -31.53
N LYS A 19 13.05 -41.98 -31.13
CA LYS A 19 13.52 -41.89 -29.75
C LYS A 19 13.67 -40.42 -29.33
N LYS A 20 14.34 -39.61 -30.13
CA LYS A 20 14.51 -38.18 -29.86
C LYS A 20 13.17 -37.44 -29.80
N GLN A 21 12.26 -37.74 -30.73
CA GLN A 21 10.92 -37.15 -30.72
C GLN A 21 10.16 -37.50 -29.44
N ALA A 22 10.27 -38.74 -28.94
CA ALA A 22 9.63 -39.15 -27.69
C ALA A 22 10.21 -38.41 -26.48
N GLU A 23 11.53 -38.22 -26.45
CA GLU A 23 12.24 -37.45 -25.41
C GLU A 23 11.80 -35.97 -25.43
N ASP A 24 11.75 -35.33 -26.60
CA ASP A 24 11.31 -33.95 -26.75
C ASP A 24 9.85 -33.76 -26.31
N ILE A 25 8.95 -34.69 -26.69
CA ILE A 25 7.54 -34.67 -26.26
C ILE A 25 7.44 -34.79 -24.73
N ALA A 26 8.22 -35.69 -24.12
CA ALA A 26 8.21 -35.85 -22.66
C ALA A 26 8.70 -34.57 -21.97
N SER A 27 9.79 -33.98 -22.46
CA SER A 27 10.34 -32.73 -21.94
C SER A 27 9.35 -31.57 -22.06
N LEU A 28 8.74 -31.38 -23.24
CA LEU A 28 7.77 -30.32 -23.47
C LEU A 28 6.51 -30.48 -22.61
N ARG A 29 6.06 -31.72 -22.39
CA ARG A 29 4.94 -32.00 -21.48
C ARG A 29 5.28 -31.58 -20.05
N GLY A 30 6.49 -31.87 -19.57
CA GLY A 30 6.96 -31.43 -18.25
C GLY A 30 6.93 -29.91 -18.11
N VAL A 31 7.57 -29.20 -19.04
CA VAL A 31 7.60 -27.72 -19.06
C VAL A 31 6.19 -27.13 -19.13
N ASN A 32 5.29 -27.73 -19.91
CA ASN A 32 3.92 -27.25 -20.02
C ASN A 32 3.13 -27.44 -18.71
N VAL A 33 3.36 -28.52 -17.97
CA VAL A 33 2.76 -28.72 -16.64
C VAL A 33 3.26 -27.65 -15.67
N ASP A 34 4.57 -27.42 -15.61
CA ASP A 34 5.17 -26.42 -14.73
C ASP A 34 4.66 -25.01 -15.05
N LEU A 35 4.55 -24.67 -16.34
CA LEU A 35 4.03 -23.39 -16.78
C LEU A 35 2.56 -23.20 -16.39
N VAL A 36 1.74 -24.25 -16.51
CA VAL A 36 0.32 -24.21 -16.11
C VAL A 36 0.19 -24.01 -14.61
N LEU A 37 0.99 -24.72 -13.80
CA LEU A 37 0.99 -24.57 -12.34
C LEU A 37 1.40 -23.15 -11.95
N SER A 38 2.54 -22.67 -12.46
CA SER A 38 3.05 -21.32 -12.18
C SER A 38 2.07 -20.22 -12.58
N ARG A 39 1.43 -20.35 -13.76
CA ARG A 39 0.38 -19.42 -14.20
C ARG A 39 -0.80 -19.41 -13.24
N ASN A 40 -1.27 -20.57 -12.81
CA ASN A 40 -2.40 -20.66 -11.91
C ASN A 40 -2.08 -20.05 -10.54
N ASP A 41 -0.89 -20.31 -10.00
CA ASP A 41 -0.41 -19.69 -8.76
C ASP A 41 -0.37 -18.16 -8.88
N TYR A 42 0.14 -17.65 -10.00
CA TYR A 42 0.19 -16.22 -10.25
C TYR A 42 -1.20 -15.58 -10.37
N ILE A 43 -2.15 -16.25 -11.02
CA ILE A 43 -3.55 -15.79 -11.09
C ILE A 43 -4.14 -15.69 -9.68
N VAL A 44 -3.95 -16.70 -8.83
CA VAL A 44 -4.45 -16.69 -7.45
C VAL A 44 -3.82 -15.54 -6.66
N ALA A 45 -2.50 -15.36 -6.75
CA ALA A 45 -1.78 -14.30 -6.07
C ALA A 45 -2.26 -12.90 -6.51
N LEU A 46 -2.48 -12.70 -7.81
CA LEU A 46 -3.03 -11.44 -8.34
C LEU A 46 -4.44 -11.18 -7.83
N CYS A 47 -5.32 -12.18 -7.82
CA CYS A 47 -6.68 -12.03 -7.31
C CYS A 47 -6.73 -11.78 -5.79
N GLN A 48 -5.77 -12.29 -5.03
CA GLN A 48 -5.61 -11.98 -3.60
C GLN A 48 -5.14 -10.54 -3.43
N SER A 49 -4.03 -10.17 -4.08
CA SER A 49 -3.46 -8.82 -4.00
C SER A 49 -4.46 -7.73 -4.43
N ALA A 50 -5.27 -7.98 -5.47
CA ALA A 50 -6.30 -7.03 -5.89
C ALA A 50 -7.39 -6.84 -4.83
N ARG A 51 -7.81 -7.90 -4.13
CA ARG A 51 -8.78 -7.79 -3.03
C ARG A 51 -8.20 -7.06 -1.84
N ASP A 52 -6.97 -7.40 -1.46
CA ASP A 52 -6.28 -6.76 -0.35
C ASP A 52 -6.09 -5.25 -0.61
N ALA A 53 -5.75 -4.88 -1.85
CA ALA A 53 -5.60 -3.48 -2.24
C ALA A 53 -6.93 -2.69 -2.14
N VAL A 54 -8.06 -3.31 -2.46
CA VAL A 54 -9.37 -2.68 -2.30
C VAL A 54 -9.69 -2.47 -0.82
N LEU A 55 -9.53 -3.50 0.02
CA LEU A 55 -9.78 -3.41 1.46
C LEU A 55 -8.93 -2.31 2.12
N VAL A 56 -7.64 -2.29 1.83
CA VAL A 56 -6.74 -1.26 2.37
C VAL A 56 -7.13 0.14 1.90
N SER A 57 -7.60 0.28 0.65
CA SER A 57 -8.05 1.57 0.13
C SER A 57 -9.34 2.05 0.80
N GLU A 58 -10.24 1.14 1.17
CA GLU A 58 -11.47 1.45 1.89
C GLU A 58 -11.14 1.86 3.34
N ASP A 59 -10.33 1.07 4.05
CA ASP A 59 -9.88 1.38 5.41
C ASP A 59 -9.14 2.73 5.50
N LEU A 60 -8.30 3.03 4.50
CA LEU A 60 -7.56 4.29 4.44
C LEU A 60 -8.52 5.48 4.30
N LYS A 61 -9.55 5.33 3.46
CA LYS A 61 -10.55 6.38 3.27
C LYS A 61 -11.36 6.62 4.54
N ASP A 62 -11.80 5.54 5.20
CA ASP A 62 -12.55 5.64 6.45
C ASP A 62 -11.70 6.34 7.53
N LEU A 63 -10.42 5.99 7.65
CA LEU A 63 -9.48 6.66 8.55
C LEU A 63 -9.25 8.14 8.20
N GLU A 64 -9.17 8.49 6.92
CA GLU A 64 -9.05 9.89 6.48
C GLU A 64 -10.30 10.71 6.85
N ASP A 65 -11.49 10.15 6.63
CA ASP A 65 -12.77 10.77 6.96
C ASP A 65 -12.91 10.96 8.49
N GLU A 66 -12.59 9.94 9.29
CA GLU A 66 -12.56 10.03 10.76
C GLU A 66 -11.54 11.07 11.25
N ASN A 67 -10.35 11.10 10.65
CA ASN A 67 -9.31 12.07 11.01
C ASN A 67 -9.73 13.51 10.70
N TYR A 68 -10.42 13.71 9.58
CA TYR A 68 -10.98 15.01 9.22
C TYR A 68 -12.04 15.45 10.24
N ALA A 69 -13.01 14.59 10.56
CA ALA A 69 -14.05 14.87 11.55
C ALA A 69 -13.46 15.17 12.94
N LEU A 70 -12.45 14.40 13.37
CA LEU A 70 -11.77 14.64 14.65
C LEU A 70 -11.03 15.98 14.67
N LYS A 71 -10.40 16.39 13.56
CA LYS A 71 -9.73 17.69 13.46
C LYS A 71 -10.73 18.85 13.54
N GLU A 72 -11.87 18.72 12.88
CA GLU A 72 -12.96 19.71 12.93
C GLU A 72 -13.50 19.82 14.37
N GLU A 73 -13.85 18.68 14.99
CA GLU A 73 -14.33 18.65 16.38
C GLU A 73 -13.31 19.24 17.37
N MET A 74 -12.01 18.95 17.17
CA MET A 74 -10.95 19.53 18.02
C MET A 74 -10.78 21.03 17.81
N ALA A 75 -10.94 21.53 16.59
CA ALA A 75 -10.88 22.96 16.31
C ALA A 75 -12.02 23.70 17.01
N ASP A 76 -13.24 23.17 16.93
CA ASP A 76 -14.41 23.73 17.61
C ASP A 76 -14.22 23.75 19.13
N LYS A 77 -13.81 22.63 19.72
CA LYS A 77 -13.53 22.55 21.16
C LYS A 77 -12.41 23.50 21.60
N TYR A 78 -11.39 23.69 20.77
CA TYR A 78 -10.32 24.63 21.07
C TYR A 78 -10.84 26.07 21.08
N VAL A 79 -11.64 26.46 20.09
CA VAL A 79 -12.23 27.80 20.01
C VAL A 79 -13.17 28.05 21.18
N GLU A 80 -14.06 27.11 21.48
CA GLU A 80 -15.00 27.20 22.62
C GLU A 80 -14.25 27.28 23.95
N GLY A 81 -13.27 26.41 24.17
CA GLY A 81 -12.46 26.38 25.39
C GLY A 81 -11.65 27.66 25.57
N PHE A 82 -11.09 28.20 24.50
CA PHE A 82 -10.38 29.48 24.53
C PHE A 82 -11.33 30.63 24.87
N ALA A 83 -12.48 30.72 24.21
CA ALA A 83 -13.49 31.74 24.49
C ALA A 83 -13.94 31.70 25.95
N PHE A 84 -14.23 30.51 26.46
CA PHE A 84 -14.59 30.31 27.86
C PHE A 84 -13.48 30.76 28.82
N ALA A 85 -12.22 30.40 28.56
CA ALA A 85 -11.09 30.81 29.39
C ALA A 85 -10.89 32.34 29.40
N VAL A 86 -11.07 32.99 28.25
CA VAL A 86 -11.03 34.47 28.14
C VAL A 86 -12.13 35.12 28.95
N GLU A 87 -13.36 34.60 28.91
CA GLU A 87 -14.46 35.10 29.74
C GLU A 87 -14.16 34.99 31.25
N GLN A 88 -13.62 33.84 31.69
CA GLN A 88 -13.19 33.68 33.08
C GLN A 88 -12.11 34.68 33.48
N MET A 89 -11.16 34.94 32.60
CA MET A 89 -10.06 35.88 32.85
C MET A 89 -10.54 37.33 32.91
N LYS A 90 -11.53 37.71 32.10
CA LYS A 90 -12.16 39.04 32.14
C LYS A 90 -12.83 39.37 33.47
N ASN A 91 -13.32 38.36 34.19
CA ASN A 91 -13.88 38.56 35.53
C ASN A 91 -12.85 39.05 36.55
N VAL A 92 -11.57 38.65 36.39
CA VAL A 92 -10.46 39.04 37.27
C VAL A 92 -9.68 40.23 36.71
N PHE A 93 -9.56 40.31 35.39
CA PHE A 93 -8.83 41.32 34.65
C PHE A 93 -9.72 41.93 33.54
N PRO A 94 -10.55 42.94 33.87
CA PRO A 94 -11.55 43.48 32.95
C PRO A 94 -10.98 44.03 31.63
N ASP A 95 -9.78 44.59 31.67
CA ASP A 95 -9.11 45.23 30.53
C ASP A 95 -8.25 44.27 29.69
N VAL A 96 -8.41 42.95 29.87
CA VAL A 96 -7.59 41.97 29.16
C VAL A 96 -7.90 41.96 27.66
N ASP A 97 -6.85 42.09 26.84
CA ASP A 97 -6.94 42.05 25.39
C ASP A 97 -6.99 40.60 24.89
N SER A 98 -8.19 40.16 24.52
CA SER A 98 -8.45 38.82 23.98
C SER A 98 -7.75 38.55 22.64
N THR A 99 -7.48 39.59 21.85
CA THR A 99 -6.77 39.45 20.57
C THR A 99 -5.28 39.17 20.82
N LEU A 100 -4.66 39.92 21.73
CA LEU A 100 -3.28 39.65 22.15
C LEU A 100 -3.13 38.26 22.79
N LEU A 101 -4.13 37.82 23.55
CA LEU A 101 -4.15 36.47 24.12
C LEU A 101 -4.27 35.38 23.05
N ALA A 102 -5.00 35.62 21.97
CA ALA A 102 -5.11 34.65 20.86
C ALA A 102 -3.77 34.47 20.12
N GLU A 103 -2.85 35.45 20.21
CA GLU A 103 -1.49 35.36 19.66
C GLU A 103 -0.52 34.52 20.53
N LEU A 104 -0.95 34.11 21.74
CA LEU A 104 -0.21 33.18 22.60
C LEU A 104 -0.18 31.80 21.97
N ASP A 105 0.82 31.60 21.12
CA ASP A 105 1.23 30.28 20.65
C ASP A 105 1.89 29.50 21.80
N PHE A 106 1.53 28.22 21.96
CA PHE A 106 2.13 27.31 22.95
C PHE A 106 3.65 27.17 22.79
N MET A 107 4.18 27.45 21.60
CA MET A 107 5.61 27.49 21.30
C MET A 107 6.30 28.80 21.67
N LYS A 108 5.56 29.79 22.18
CA LYS A 108 6.11 31.07 22.63
C LYS A 108 6.18 31.13 24.16
N LYS A 109 7.08 31.96 24.65
CA LYS A 109 7.19 32.36 26.07
C LYS A 109 7.12 33.87 26.18
N ILE A 110 6.76 34.36 27.36
CA ILE A 110 6.76 35.80 27.65
C ILE A 110 8.12 36.16 28.25
N GLU A 111 8.85 37.04 27.59
CA GLU A 111 10.11 37.60 28.06
C GLU A 111 10.06 39.13 28.00
N ARG A 112 10.26 39.78 29.16
CA ARG A 112 10.16 41.25 29.31
C ARG A 112 8.86 41.85 28.74
N GLY A 113 7.74 41.13 28.88
CA GLY A 113 6.44 41.56 28.38
C GLY A 113 6.24 41.40 26.87
N ARG A 114 7.15 40.70 26.16
CA ARG A 114 7.00 40.36 24.72
C ARG A 114 6.95 38.86 24.50
N LEU A 115 6.20 38.46 23.48
CA LEU A 115 6.16 37.08 23.00
C LEU A 115 7.43 36.78 22.20
N VAL A 116 8.16 35.75 22.62
CA VAL A 116 9.36 35.24 21.94
C VAL A 116 9.26 33.73 21.76
N SER A 117 9.89 33.16 20.74
CA SER A 117 9.99 31.70 20.59
C SER A 117 10.65 31.07 21.82
N ARG A 118 10.19 29.88 22.22
CA ARG A 118 10.74 29.16 23.38
C ARG A 118 12.22 28.85 23.23
#